data_AF-A0A3P9J6B7-F1
#
_entry.id   AF-A0A3P9J6B7-F1
#
_cell.length_a   1.000
_cell.length_b   1.000
_cell.length_c   1.000
_cell.angle_alpha   90.00
_cell.angle_beta   90.00
_cell.angle_gamma   90.00
#
_symmetry.space_group_name_H-M   'P 1'
#
loop_
_entity.id
_entity.type
_entity.pdbx_description
1 polymer ?
#
loop_
_entity_poly.entity_id
_entity_poly.type
_entity_poly.pdbx_seq_one_letter_code
_entity_poly.pdbx_strand_id
1 'polypeptide(L)'
;LQPPHMNVSVCRLGGCVLSETDWEEVASALTSNPSYLTELDLSDNKMQDQSVKLLSSGLQSPNCKLQVLRSEPKHDTCFSHV
;
A
#
# COMPACT_ATOMS: atom_id res chain seq x y z
N LEU A 1 -12.90 30.27 -11.14
CA LEU A 1 -12.29 29.74 -9.91
C LEU A 1 -12.55 28.24 -9.90
N GLN A 2 -11.58 27.42 -10.32
CA GLN A 2 -11.71 25.96 -10.18
C GLN A 2 -11.79 25.63 -8.69
N PRO A 3 -12.65 24.69 -8.26
CA PRO A 3 -12.64 24.25 -6.88
C PRO A 3 -11.24 23.68 -6.57
N PRO A 4 -10.74 23.82 -5.33
CA PRO A 4 -9.56 23.09 -4.91
C PRO A 4 -9.89 21.62 -5.08
N HIS A 5 -9.34 20.99 -6.12
CA HIS A 5 -9.39 19.57 -6.31
C HIS A 5 -8.61 18.98 -5.13
N MET A 6 -9.32 18.64 -4.06
CA MET A 6 -8.83 17.72 -3.03
C MET A 6 -8.55 16.42 -3.79
N ASN A 7 -7.32 16.28 -4.29
CA ASN A 7 -6.92 15.19 -5.15
C ASN A 7 -6.63 13.97 -4.27
N VAL A 8 -7.68 13.39 -3.73
CA VAL A 8 -7.67 12.14 -2.96
C VAL A 8 -7.36 11.03 -3.97
N SER A 9 -6.12 10.53 -3.96
CA SER A 9 -5.75 9.40 -4.82
C SER A 9 -5.86 8.11 -4.02
N VAL A 10 -6.62 7.17 -4.57
CA VAL A 10 -6.89 5.86 -3.99
C VAL A 10 -6.25 4.80 -4.87
N CYS A 11 -5.35 3.98 -4.31
CA CYS A 11 -4.74 2.86 -5.01
C CYS A 11 -5.23 1.55 -4.40
N ARG A 12 -5.71 0.62 -5.23
CA ARG A 12 -6.18 -0.70 -4.81
C ARG A 12 -5.36 -1.76 -5.53
N LEU A 13 -4.49 -2.43 -4.78
CA LEU A 13 -3.69 -3.56 -5.23
C LEU A 13 -4.09 -4.83 -4.48
N GLY A 14 -5.25 -4.85 -3.84
CA GLY A 14 -5.70 -6.00 -3.07
C GLY A 14 -5.90 -7.24 -3.94
N GLY A 15 -5.40 -8.39 -3.48
CA GLY A 15 -5.42 -9.66 -4.21
C GLY A 15 -4.47 -9.74 -5.41
N CYS A 16 -3.59 -8.76 -5.61
CA CYS A 16 -2.57 -8.77 -6.65
C CYS A 16 -1.35 -9.63 -6.26
N VAL A 17 -0.75 -10.28 -7.25
CA VAL A 17 0.54 -10.96 -7.07
C VAL A 17 1.64 -9.93 -7.36
N LEU A 18 2.07 -9.22 -6.31
CA LEU A 18 3.14 -8.23 -6.38
C LEU A 18 4.51 -8.89 -6.21
N SER A 19 5.43 -8.60 -7.11
CA SER A 19 6.85 -8.96 -7.00
C SER A 19 7.59 -8.02 -6.05
N GLU A 20 8.84 -8.34 -5.69
CA GLU A 20 9.68 -7.44 -4.88
C GLU A 20 9.85 -6.07 -5.53
N THR A 21 10.01 -6.02 -6.86
CA THR A 21 10.12 -4.76 -7.61
C THR A 21 8.83 -3.94 -7.56
N ASP A 22 7.67 -4.59 -7.58
CA ASP A 22 6.39 -3.88 -7.43
C ASP A 22 6.27 -3.22 -6.04
N TRP A 23 6.81 -3.87 -5.00
CA TRP A 23 6.85 -3.29 -3.66
C TRP A 23 7.78 -2.08 -3.56
N GLU A 24 8.90 -2.10 -4.28
CA GLU A 24 9.80 -0.95 -4.39
C GLU A 24 9.12 0.24 -5.10
N GLU A 25 8.39 -0.02 -6.18
CA GLU A 25 7.61 1.00 -6.89
C GLU A 25 6.51 1.60 -6.01
N VAL A 26 5.79 0.77 -5.24
CA VAL A 26 4.78 1.25 -4.28
C VAL A 26 5.44 2.12 -3.20
N ALA A 27 6.58 1.70 -2.65
CA ALA A 27 7.32 2.50 -1.67
C ALA A 27 7.80 3.83 -2.27
N SER A 28 8.32 3.80 -3.50
CA SER A 28 8.74 4.99 -4.25
C SER A 28 7.58 5.97 -4.43
N ALA A 29 6.40 5.47 -4.83
CA ALA A 29 5.19 6.28 -4.97
C ALA A 29 4.75 6.94 -3.66
N LEU A 30 4.91 6.26 -2.51
CA LEU A 30 4.62 6.85 -1.18
C LEU A 30 5.56 8.01 -0.85
N THR A 31 6.83 7.92 -1.25
CA THR A 31 7.85 8.95 -0.99
C THR A 31 7.90 10.07 -2.01
N SER A 32 7.27 9.87 -3.18
CA SER A 32 7.26 10.82 -4.28
C SER A 32 6.65 12.17 -3.87
N ASN A 33 7.14 13.26 -4.45
CA ASN A 33 6.63 14.61 -4.21
C ASN A 33 6.13 15.22 -5.53
N PRO A 34 4.84 15.51 -5.67
CA PRO A 34 3.78 15.40 -4.67
C PRO A 34 3.19 13.98 -4.53
N SER A 35 3.17 13.47 -3.30
CA SER A 35 2.32 12.32 -2.98
C SER A 35 0.88 12.82 -2.89
N TYR A 36 0.05 12.38 -3.83
CA TYR A 36 -1.40 12.56 -3.78
C TYR A 36 -2.11 11.31 -3.20
N LEU A 37 -1.35 10.27 -2.85
CA LEU A 37 -1.89 9.01 -2.38
C LEU A 37 -2.39 9.15 -0.94
N THR A 38 -3.70 9.02 -0.78
CA THR A 38 -4.41 9.17 0.50
C THR A 38 -4.94 7.84 1.01
N GLU A 39 -5.23 6.89 0.11
CA GLU A 39 -5.68 5.54 0.49
C GLU A 39 -4.94 4.48 -0.33
N LEU A 40 -4.49 3.43 0.35
CA LEU A 40 -3.80 2.29 -0.25
C LEU A 40 -4.40 1.00 0.29
N ASP A 41 -4.93 0.18 -0.62
CA ASP A 41 -5.51 -1.12 -0.30
C ASP A 41 -4.59 -2.24 -0.82
N LEU A 42 -4.03 -3.01 0.11
CA LEU A 42 -3.16 -4.17 -0.10
C LEU A 42 -3.77 -5.42 0.54
N SER A 43 -5.08 -5.45 0.79
CA SER A 43 -5.75 -6.64 1.33
C SER A 43 -5.49 -7.86 0.44
N ASP A 44 -5.53 -9.06 1.00
CA ASP A 44 -5.34 -10.31 0.26
C ASP A 44 -3.99 -10.45 -0.47
N ASN A 45 -2.99 -9.63 -0.13
CA ASN A 45 -1.63 -9.76 -0.64
C ASN A 45 -0.74 -10.50 0.35
N LYS A 46 0.09 -11.43 -0.16
CA LYS A 46 1.12 -12.08 0.62
C LYS A 46 2.35 -11.16 0.71
N MET A 47 2.38 -10.33 1.74
CA MET A 47 3.56 -9.51 2.04
C MET A 47 4.64 -10.38 2.69
N GLN A 48 5.88 -10.25 2.21
CA GLN A 48 7.05 -10.82 2.88
C GLN A 48 7.65 -9.76 3.83
N ASP A 49 8.50 -10.18 4.76
CA ASP A 49 9.14 -9.26 5.71
C ASP A 49 9.90 -8.11 5.02
N GLN A 50 10.49 -8.38 3.85
CA GLN A 50 11.18 -7.37 3.06
C GLN A 50 10.21 -6.33 2.47
N SER A 51 9.06 -6.78 1.94
CA SER A 51 7.99 -5.93 1.43
C SER A 51 7.45 -4.99 2.51
N VAL A 52 7.27 -5.51 3.73
CA VAL A 52 6.79 -4.74 4.89
C VAL A 52 7.80 -3.66 5.28
N LYS A 53 9.10 -3.97 5.29
CA LYS A 53 10.16 -2.98 5.57
C LYS A 53 10.20 -1.87 4.53
N LEU A 54 10.09 -2.20 3.24
CA LEU A 54 10.05 -1.22 2.15
C LEU A 54 8.84 -0.29 2.31
N LEU A 55 7.65 -0.86 2.53
CA LEU A 55 6.43 -0.09 2.73
C LEU A 55 6.54 0.81 3.96
N SER A 56 7.04 0.28 5.09
CA SER A 56 7.25 1.05 6.32
C SER A 56 8.19 2.23 6.14
N SER A 57 9.26 2.07 5.37
CA SER A 57 10.18 3.16 5.04
C SER A 57 9.47 4.26 4.22
N GLY A 58 8.68 3.86 3.23
CA GLY A 58 7.89 4.79 2.42
C GLY A 58 6.87 5.59 3.24
N LEU A 59 6.19 4.92 4.18
CA LEU A 59 5.20 5.54 5.07
C LEU A 59 5.81 6.53 6.07
N GLN A 60 7.07 6.30 6.48
CA GLN A 60 7.81 7.21 7.36
C GLN A 60 8.32 8.47 6.66
N SER A 61 8.21 8.53 5.33
CA SER A 61 8.63 9.70 4.56
C SER A 61 7.79 10.93 4.92
N PRO A 62 8.39 12.12 5.09
CA PRO A 62 7.65 13.35 5.36
C PRO A 62 6.73 13.77 4.21
N ASN A 63 6.93 13.21 3.02
CA ASN A 63 6.09 13.46 1.85
C ASN A 63 4.85 12.55 1.80
N CYS A 64 4.79 11.50 2.62
CA CYS A 64 3.68 10.56 2.61
C CYS A 64 2.40 11.24 3.14
N LYS A 65 1.35 11.27 2.32
CA LYS A 65 0.02 11.81 2.70
C LYS A 65 -1.02 10.71 2.90
N LEU A 66 -0.56 9.47 3.05
CA LEU A 66 -1.45 8.32 3.21
C LEU A 66 -2.20 8.44 4.54
N GLN A 67 -3.53 8.39 4.46
CA GLN A 67 -4.42 8.43 5.62
C GLN A 67 -4.96 7.03 5.95
N VAL A 68 -5.17 6.20 4.93
CA VAL A 68 -5.73 4.84 5.08
C VAL A 68 -4.80 3.83 4.41
N LEU A 69 -4.38 2.82 5.17
CA LEU A 69 -3.71 1.63 4.68
C LEU A 69 -4.54 0.41 5.07
N ARG A 70 -4.93 -0.41 4.08
CA ARG A 70 -5.52 -1.72 4.33
C ARG A 70 -4.52 -2.80 3.96
N SER A 71 -4.24 -3.70 4.88
CA SER A 71 -3.30 -4.80 4.67
C SER A 71 -3.80 -6.01 5.44
N GLU A 72 -4.93 -6.56 5.01
CA GLU A 72 -5.43 -7.81 5.58
C GLU A 72 -4.71 -8.97 4.88
N PRO A 73 -3.93 -9.79 5.62
CA PRO A 73 -3.31 -10.97 5.02
C PRO A 73 -4.40 -11.95 4.59
N LYS A 74 -4.14 -12.72 3.52
CA LYS A 74 -4.94 -13.91 3.25
C LYS A 74 -4.90 -14.78 4.50
N HIS A 75 -6.04 -14.95 5.16
CA HIS A 75 -6.19 -16.02 6.13
C HIS A 75 -6.00 -17.32 5.36
N ASP A 76 -4.81 -17.92 5.48
CA ASP A 76 -4.63 -19.33 5.20
C ASP A 76 -5.58 -20.04 6.18
N THR A 77 -6.80 -20.27 5.73
CA THR A 77 -7.82 -20.97 6.51
C THR A 77 -7.36 -22.42 6.52
N CYS A 78 -6.50 -22.76 7.48
CA CYS A 78 -6.30 -24.13 7.89
C CYS A 78 -7.64 -24.64 8.41
N PHE A 79 -8.50 -25.14 7.53
CA PHE A 79 -9.43 -26.18 7.92
C PHE A 79 -8.56 -27.36 8.32
N SER A 80 -8.31 -27.46 9.63
CA SER A 80 -7.89 -28.68 10.28
C SER A 80 -8.77 -29.80 9.75
N HIS A 81 -8.18 -30.72 8.99
CA HIS A 81 -8.74 -32.06 8.87
C HIS A 81 -8.61 -32.69 10.26
N VAL A 82 -9.67 -32.52 11.07
CA VAL A 82 -10.02 -33.44 12.15
C VAL A 82 -10.76 -34.62 11.58
#